data_AF-A0A2N1D435-F1
#
_entry.id   AF-A0A2N1D435-F1
#
_cell.length_a   1.000
_cell.length_b   1.000
_cell.length_c   1.000
_cell.angle_alpha   90.00
_cell.angle_beta   90.00
_cell.angle_gamma   90.00
#
_symmetry.space_group_name_H-M   'P 1'
#
loop_
_entity.id
_entity.type
_entity.pdbx_description
1 polymer ?
#
loop_
_entity_poly.entity_id
_entity_poly.type
_entity_poly.pdbx_seq_one_letter_code
_entity_poly.pdbx_strand_id
1 'polypeptide(L)'
;MLECFTEQFEANCKRMAEYLDLTEKYDYGNCVGSDARKLELSPGTPLPSGTIDLVITSPPYAGAQKYIRATSLSLGWLGLVKSSQLRQLEDKNIGREHIPKQKYDSFVRTGIASADLILESVYKENPLRAAIASTYLIEMKSALQEIHRVLKVGGRLVLVIGNNVVCGKEFMSSEYLATACQELGMSIELKLIDSIKSRGLMTKRNKTASLITREWVLVLRKDG
;
A
#
# COMPACT_ATOMS: atom_id res chain seq x y z
N MET A 1 5.81 23.98 29.16
CA MET A 1 6.22 22.62 28.74
C MET A 1 5.41 21.56 29.47
N LEU A 2 5.28 21.63 30.81
CA LEU A 2 4.42 20.72 31.58
C LEU A 2 2.93 20.88 31.25
N GLU A 3 2.41 22.10 31.14
CA GLU A 3 1.00 22.35 30.77
C GLU A 3 0.64 21.76 29.40
N CYS A 4 1.41 22.07 28.36
CA CYS A 4 1.22 21.53 27.01
C CYS A 4 1.30 19.99 26.98
N PHE A 5 2.15 19.38 27.83
CA PHE A 5 2.19 17.92 27.99
C PHE A 5 0.91 17.40 28.65
N THR A 6 0.47 18.03 29.74
CA THR A 6 -0.75 17.65 30.46
C THR A 6 -1.98 17.77 29.58
N GLU A 7 -2.13 18.87 28.84
CA GLU A 7 -3.21 19.05 27.86
C GLU A 7 -3.23 17.93 26.81
N GLN A 8 -2.06 17.60 26.25
CA GLN A 8 -1.96 16.53 25.26
C GLN A 8 -2.25 15.16 25.86
N PHE A 9 -1.81 14.91 27.09
CA PHE A 9 -2.08 13.68 27.84
C PHE A 9 -3.59 13.52 28.09
N GLU A 10 -4.25 14.54 28.63
CA GLU A 10 -5.69 14.54 28.90
C GLU A 10 -6.50 14.38 27.60
N ALA A 11 -6.10 15.07 26.52
CA ALA A 11 -6.72 14.90 25.21
C ALA A 11 -6.54 13.47 24.67
N ASN A 12 -5.41 12.81 24.91
CA ASN A 12 -5.20 11.42 24.53
C ASN A 12 -6.07 10.48 25.38
N CYS A 13 -6.14 10.69 26.69
CA CYS A 13 -7.00 9.93 27.60
C CYS A 13 -8.47 10.02 27.18
N LYS A 14 -8.96 11.22 26.87
CA LYS A 14 -10.32 11.44 26.38
C LYS A 14 -10.59 10.66 25.08
N ARG A 15 -9.68 10.73 24.10
CA ARG A 15 -9.82 9.98 22.84
C ARG A 15 -9.80 8.46 23.05
N MET A 16 -9.00 7.97 24.00
CA MET A 16 -8.99 6.55 24.34
C MET A 16 -10.29 6.11 25.02
N ALA A 17 -10.87 6.95 25.89
CA ALA A 17 -12.17 6.68 26.50
C ALA A 17 -13.29 6.63 25.45
N GLU A 18 -13.34 7.62 24.55
CA GLU A 18 -14.28 7.64 23.42
C GLU A 18 -14.10 6.41 22.49
N TYR A 19 -12.86 5.95 22.29
CA TYR A 19 -12.58 4.73 21.53
C TYR A 19 -13.13 3.48 22.25
N LEU A 20 -12.98 3.39 23.57
CA LEU A 20 -13.50 2.26 24.35
C LEU A 20 -15.04 2.19 24.26
N ASP A 21 -15.72 3.32 24.40
CA ASP A 21 -17.19 3.42 24.25
C ASP A 21 -17.65 2.95 22.85
N LEU A 22 -16.85 3.21 21.81
CA LEU A 22 -17.13 2.71 20.46
C LEU A 22 -16.93 1.19 20.37
N THR A 23 -15.90 0.64 21.02
CA THR A 23 -15.64 -0.81 21.00
C THR A 23 -16.69 -1.64 21.73
N GLU A 24 -17.41 -1.07 22.71
CA GLU A 24 -18.54 -1.75 23.36
C GLU A 24 -19.80 -1.78 22.48
N LYS A 25 -19.89 -0.89 21.49
CA LYS A 25 -21.09 -0.66 20.69
C LYS A 25 -21.13 -1.41 19.36
N TYR A 26 -19.97 -1.82 18.84
CA TYR A 26 -19.84 -2.47 17.54
C TYR A 26 -19.09 -3.79 17.65
N ASP A 27 -19.49 -4.79 16.86
CA ASP A 27 -18.76 -6.04 16.75
C ASP A 27 -17.31 -5.80 16.31
N TYR A 28 -16.41 -6.67 16.79
CA TYR A 28 -15.02 -6.67 16.37
C TYR A 28 -14.90 -6.89 14.86
N GLY A 29 -14.00 -6.15 14.21
CA GLY A 29 -13.65 -6.39 12.82
C GLY A 29 -13.04 -7.78 12.63
N ASN A 30 -13.51 -8.53 11.64
CA ASN A 30 -12.92 -9.81 11.29
C ASN A 30 -11.58 -9.60 10.56
N CYS A 31 -10.49 -10.16 11.11
CA CYS A 31 -9.20 -10.17 10.42
C CYS A 31 -9.20 -11.24 9.33
N VAL A 32 -9.14 -10.81 8.06
CA VAL A 32 -9.27 -11.70 6.89
C VAL A 32 -7.92 -12.07 6.26
N GLY A 33 -6.99 -12.57 7.09
CA GLY A 33 -5.67 -13.01 6.67
C GLY A 33 -4.57 -11.96 6.87
N SER A 34 -3.37 -12.25 6.35
CA SER A 34 -2.18 -11.41 6.50
C SER A 34 -1.57 -10.97 5.15
N ASP A 35 -2.21 -11.33 4.05
CA ASP A 35 -1.75 -11.06 2.69
C ASP A 35 -2.91 -10.52 1.84
N ALA A 36 -2.81 -9.27 1.39
CA ALA A 36 -3.84 -8.64 0.57
C ALA A 36 -4.03 -9.32 -0.81
N ARG A 37 -3.06 -10.14 -1.24
CA ARG A 37 -3.17 -10.96 -2.47
C ARG A 37 -4.07 -12.17 -2.28
N LYS A 38 -4.43 -12.52 -1.03
CA LYS A 38 -5.23 -13.70 -0.68
C LYS A 38 -5.96 -13.47 0.65
N LEU A 39 -7.21 -13.03 0.57
CA LEU A 39 -8.05 -12.78 1.75
C LEU A 39 -8.69 -14.09 2.22
N GLU A 40 -8.54 -14.41 3.50
CA GLU A 40 -8.96 -15.68 4.09
C GLU A 40 -9.64 -15.47 5.44
N LEU A 41 -10.78 -16.12 5.67
CA LEU A 41 -11.45 -16.13 6.98
C LEU A 41 -10.66 -16.95 8.01
N SER A 42 -10.02 -18.01 7.54
CA SER A 42 -9.14 -18.89 8.30
C SER A 42 -8.10 -19.50 7.35
N PRO A 43 -6.97 -20.03 7.83
CA PRO A 43 -5.94 -20.61 6.97
C PRO A 43 -6.52 -21.66 6.00
N GLY A 44 -6.43 -21.39 4.69
CA GLY A 44 -6.96 -22.28 3.65
C GLY A 44 -8.44 -22.07 3.32
N THR A 45 -9.12 -21.11 3.94
CA THR A 45 -10.53 -20.79 3.70
C THR A 45 -10.65 -19.37 3.14
N PRO A 46 -10.75 -19.21 1.80
CA PRO A 46 -10.87 -17.91 1.17
C PRO A 46 -12.10 -17.15 1.64
N LEU A 47 -11.99 -15.82 1.75
CA LEU A 47 -13.15 -14.95 1.92
C LEU A 47 -14.10 -15.14 0.72
N PRO A 48 -15.42 -15.35 0.91
CA PRO A 48 -16.29 -15.66 -0.21
C PRO A 48 -16.37 -14.51 -1.22
N SER A 49 -16.42 -14.85 -2.50
CA SER A 49 -16.52 -13.87 -3.60
C SER A 49 -17.84 -13.08 -3.49
N GLY A 50 -17.83 -11.83 -3.93
CA GLY A 50 -19.06 -11.03 -3.99
C GLY A 50 -19.75 -10.79 -2.64
N THR A 51 -18.99 -10.68 -1.55
CA THR A 51 -19.54 -10.45 -0.20
C THR A 51 -19.27 -9.06 0.35
N ILE A 52 -18.34 -8.31 -0.24
CA ILE A 52 -17.90 -7.00 0.25
C ILE A 52 -18.56 -5.88 -0.56
N ASP A 53 -19.17 -4.92 0.14
CA ASP A 53 -19.82 -3.75 -0.48
C ASP A 53 -18.83 -2.64 -0.83
N LEU A 54 -17.82 -2.43 0.03
CA LEU A 54 -16.87 -1.33 -0.07
C LEU A 54 -15.49 -1.76 0.45
N VAL A 55 -14.46 -1.44 -0.31
CA VAL A 55 -13.05 -1.53 0.12
C VAL A 55 -12.48 -0.12 0.12
N ILE A 56 -11.84 0.29 1.23
CA ILE A 56 -11.11 1.55 1.33
C ILE A 56 -9.67 1.21 1.69
N THR A 57 -8.70 1.69 0.91
CA THR A 57 -7.29 1.36 1.17
C THR A 57 -6.34 2.46 0.67
N SER A 58 -5.17 2.52 1.31
CA SER A 58 -4.00 3.25 0.86
C SER A 58 -2.83 2.27 0.82
N PRO A 59 -2.56 1.64 -0.34
CA PRO A 59 -1.59 0.56 -0.43
C PRO A 59 -0.16 1.08 -0.29
N PRO A 60 0.83 0.19 -0.10
CA PRO A 60 2.23 0.58 -0.13
C PRO A 60 2.57 1.30 -1.46
N TYR A 61 3.56 2.19 -1.40
CA TYR A 61 4.06 2.95 -2.55
C TYR A 61 5.36 2.31 -3.04
N ALA A 62 5.56 2.25 -4.35
CA ALA A 62 6.70 1.53 -4.94
C ALA A 62 8.04 2.05 -4.41
N GLY A 63 8.74 1.24 -3.59
CA GLY A 63 10.05 1.56 -3.05
C GLY A 63 10.13 2.79 -2.15
N ALA A 64 9.01 3.30 -1.62
CA ALA A 64 9.00 4.52 -0.80
C ALA A 64 9.08 4.23 0.71
N GLN A 65 8.46 3.15 1.19
CA GLN A 65 8.33 2.89 2.63
C GLN A 65 8.78 1.48 3.03
N LYS A 66 9.82 1.44 3.87
CA LYS A 66 10.38 0.20 4.41
C LYS A 66 9.65 -0.18 5.70
N TYR A 67 8.38 -0.59 5.61
CA TYR A 67 7.52 -0.84 6.79
C TYR A 67 8.20 -1.76 7.82
N ILE A 68 8.70 -2.93 7.40
CA ILE A 68 9.37 -3.87 8.29
C ILE A 68 10.63 -3.26 8.91
N ARG A 69 11.40 -2.49 8.14
CA ARG A 69 12.57 -1.78 8.68
C ARG A 69 12.18 -0.74 9.72
N ALA A 70 11.14 0.05 9.44
CA ALA A 70 10.64 1.11 10.32
C ALA A 70 10.07 0.55 11.64
N THR A 71 9.48 -0.65 11.62
CA THR A 71 8.91 -1.30 12.80
C THR A 71 9.84 -2.32 13.47
N SER A 72 10.98 -2.66 12.86
CA SER A 72 11.90 -3.71 13.34
C SER A 72 12.33 -3.55 14.81
N LEU A 73 12.63 -2.32 15.25
CA LEU A 73 13.01 -2.04 16.64
C LEU A 73 11.85 -2.34 17.59
N SER A 74 10.65 -1.85 17.29
CA SER A 74 9.46 -2.10 18.11
C SER A 74 9.09 -3.58 18.16
N LEU A 75 9.15 -4.27 17.02
CA LEU A 75 8.89 -5.71 16.93
C LEU A 75 9.90 -6.53 17.74
N GLY A 76 11.18 -6.16 17.69
CA GLY A 76 12.23 -6.81 18.48
C GLY A 76 12.12 -6.52 19.97
N TRP A 77 11.86 -5.26 20.35
CA TRP A 77 11.72 -4.84 21.75
C TRP A 77 10.57 -5.56 22.45
N LEU A 78 9.43 -5.71 21.76
CA LEU A 78 8.26 -6.42 22.29
C LEU A 78 8.37 -7.95 22.21
N GLY A 79 9.49 -8.48 21.70
CA GLY A 79 9.70 -9.93 21.54
C GLY A 79 8.77 -10.59 20.52
N LEU A 80 8.09 -9.80 19.67
CA LEU A 80 7.12 -10.30 18.68
C LEU A 80 7.80 -10.97 17.48
N VAL A 81 9.02 -10.54 17.15
CA VAL A 81 9.78 -11.05 15.99
C VAL A 81 11.25 -11.16 16.36
N LYS A 82 11.85 -12.32 16.07
CA LYS A 82 13.31 -12.50 16.19
C LYS A 82 14.03 -11.82 15.03
N SER A 83 15.25 -11.34 15.27
CA SER A 83 16.07 -10.69 14.23
C SER A 83 16.23 -11.54 12.95
N SER A 84 16.32 -12.87 13.10
CA SER A 84 16.40 -13.83 11.98
C SER A 84 15.14 -13.91 11.11
N GLN A 85 13.98 -13.44 11.60
CA GLN A 85 12.70 -13.52 10.91
C GLN A 85 12.36 -12.24 10.12
N LEU A 86 13.08 -11.13 10.37
CA LEU A 86 12.79 -9.83 9.74
C LEU A 86 12.85 -9.90 8.21
N ARG A 87 13.84 -10.60 7.65
CA ARG A 87 13.97 -10.79 6.20
C ARG A 87 12.77 -11.54 5.62
N GLN A 88 12.31 -12.60 6.28
CA GLN A 88 11.16 -13.39 5.82
C GLN A 88 9.86 -12.57 5.84
N LEU A 89 9.71 -11.67 6.81
CA LEU A 89 8.57 -10.74 6.86
C LEU A 89 8.65 -9.68 5.76
N GLU A 90 9.84 -9.16 5.48
CA GLU A 90 10.04 -8.23 4.37
C GLU A 90 9.72 -8.88 3.02
N ASP A 91 10.15 -10.12 2.81
CA ASP A 91 9.92 -10.87 1.57
C ASP A 91 8.43 -11.07 1.27
N LYS A 92 7.58 -11.10 2.31
CA LYS A 92 6.12 -11.20 2.17
C LYS A 92 5.45 -9.86 1.85
N ASN A 93 6.12 -8.73 2.07
CA ASN A 93 5.50 -7.43 1.92
C ASN A 93 5.45 -6.98 0.44
N ILE A 94 4.35 -6.36 0.04
CA ILE A 94 4.23 -5.69 -1.25
C ILE A 94 5.07 -4.40 -1.19
N GLY A 95 5.88 -4.16 -2.22
CA GLY A 95 6.78 -3.00 -2.28
C GLY A 95 8.09 -3.18 -1.52
N ARG A 96 8.49 -4.43 -1.22
CA ARG A 96 9.82 -4.76 -0.68
C ARG A 96 10.95 -4.31 -1.59
N GLU A 97 12.11 -4.01 -1.00
CA GLU A 97 13.29 -3.55 -1.75
C GLU A 97 14.29 -4.65 -2.05
N HIS A 98 14.31 -5.71 -1.23
CA HIS A 98 15.21 -6.82 -1.44
C HIS A 98 14.62 -7.79 -2.46
N ILE A 99 15.17 -7.73 -3.68
CA ILE A 99 14.89 -8.67 -4.75
C ILE A 99 16.17 -9.48 -5.03
N PRO A 100 16.12 -10.82 -5.10
CA PRO A 100 17.27 -11.65 -5.46
C PRO A 100 17.78 -11.34 -6.87
N LYS A 101 19.10 -11.43 -7.09
CA LYS A 101 19.74 -11.12 -8.38
C LYS A 101 19.14 -11.85 -9.57
N GLN A 102 18.80 -13.11 -9.37
CA GLN A 102 18.21 -13.99 -10.37
C GLN A 102 16.88 -13.45 -10.92
N LYS A 103 16.15 -12.63 -10.14
CA LYS A 103 14.87 -12.05 -10.56
C LYS A 103 15.01 -10.80 -11.44
N TYR A 104 16.23 -10.33 -11.66
CA TYR A 104 16.50 -9.15 -12.50
C TYR A 104 17.68 -9.35 -13.46
N ASP A 105 18.00 -10.60 -13.79
CA ASP A 105 18.89 -10.93 -14.92
C ASP A 105 18.22 -10.59 -16.27
N SER A 106 16.89 -10.53 -16.30
CA SER A 106 16.08 -10.08 -17.43
C SER A 106 15.00 -9.10 -16.99
N PHE A 107 14.56 -8.26 -17.93
CA PHE A 107 13.46 -7.33 -17.69
C PHE A 107 12.12 -8.07 -17.60
N VAL A 108 11.34 -7.75 -16.56
CA VAL A 108 10.00 -8.33 -16.34
C VAL A 108 8.94 -7.27 -16.62
N ARG A 109 8.08 -7.57 -17.60
CA ARG A 109 6.91 -6.76 -17.95
C ARG A 109 5.78 -6.95 -16.94
N THR A 110 5.06 -5.86 -16.67
CA THR A 110 3.93 -5.79 -15.74
C THR A 110 2.59 -6.01 -16.44
N GLY A 111 2.58 -5.88 -17.77
CA GLY A 111 1.38 -5.93 -18.60
C GLY A 111 0.66 -4.58 -18.70
N ILE A 112 1.12 -3.55 -17.99
CA ILE A 112 0.62 -2.17 -18.12
C ILE A 112 1.56 -1.42 -19.06
N ALA A 113 1.13 -1.19 -20.30
CA ALA A 113 2.00 -0.66 -21.36
C ALA A 113 2.71 0.66 -20.96
N SER A 114 1.99 1.59 -20.33
CA SER A 114 2.54 2.88 -19.89
C SER A 114 3.58 2.75 -18.78
N ALA A 115 3.45 1.74 -17.91
CA ALA A 115 4.45 1.44 -16.88
C ALA A 115 5.67 0.74 -17.49
N ASP A 116 5.45 -0.23 -18.38
CA ASP A 116 6.51 -1.02 -19.01
C ASP A 116 7.47 -0.14 -19.83
N LEU A 117 6.96 0.90 -20.51
CA LEU A 117 7.80 1.87 -21.22
C LEU A 117 8.80 2.59 -20.29
N ILE A 118 8.35 3.06 -19.13
CA ILE A 118 9.22 3.72 -18.15
C ILE A 118 10.17 2.70 -17.53
N LEU A 119 9.66 1.53 -17.17
CA LEU A 119 10.42 0.47 -16.50
C LEU A 119 11.53 -0.11 -17.37
N GLU A 120 11.35 -0.22 -18.69
CA GLU A 120 12.42 -0.60 -19.62
C GLU A 120 13.56 0.43 -19.62
N SER A 121 13.22 1.72 -19.55
CA SER A 121 14.22 2.79 -19.44
C SER A 121 14.93 2.77 -18.07
N VAL A 122 14.19 2.51 -16.99
CA VAL A 122 14.77 2.31 -15.65
C VAL A 122 15.68 1.08 -15.64
N TYR A 123 15.31 -0.01 -16.30
CA TYR A 123 16.07 -1.26 -16.28
C TYR A 123 17.46 -1.08 -16.90
N LYS A 124 17.56 -0.32 -18.00
CA LYS A 124 18.86 0.01 -18.64
C LYS A 124 19.79 0.80 -17.72
N GLU A 125 19.25 1.58 -16.80
CA GLU A 125 20.00 2.40 -15.85
C GLU A 125 20.28 1.66 -14.54
N ASN A 126 19.28 0.97 -14.01
CA ASN A 126 19.31 0.27 -12.73
C ASN A 126 18.34 -0.92 -12.75
N PRO A 127 18.83 -2.13 -13.12
CA PRO A 127 18.03 -3.34 -13.19
C PRO A 127 17.29 -3.68 -11.89
N LEU A 128 17.93 -3.47 -10.74
CA LEU A 128 17.32 -3.73 -9.42
C LEU A 128 16.12 -2.81 -9.17
N ARG A 129 16.24 -1.50 -9.47
CA ARG A 129 15.14 -0.55 -9.28
C ARG A 129 13.96 -0.83 -10.20
N ALA A 130 14.22 -1.21 -11.45
CA ALA A 130 13.19 -1.67 -12.35
C ALA A 130 12.50 -2.93 -11.81
N ALA A 131 13.26 -3.92 -11.33
CA ALA A 131 12.69 -5.15 -10.79
C ALA A 131 11.86 -4.93 -9.52
N ILE A 132 12.26 -4.02 -8.62
CA ILE A 132 11.47 -3.63 -7.45
C ILE A 132 10.13 -3.03 -7.91
N ALA A 133 10.15 -2.10 -8.86
CA ALA A 133 8.95 -1.43 -9.33
C ALA A 133 8.03 -2.34 -10.18
N SER A 134 8.59 -3.21 -11.02
CA SER A 134 7.83 -4.25 -11.74
C SER A 134 7.18 -5.23 -10.76
N THR A 135 7.93 -5.72 -9.78
CA THR A 135 7.41 -6.64 -8.75
C THR A 135 6.27 -6.00 -7.97
N TYR A 136 6.42 -4.74 -7.59
CA TYR A 136 5.38 -3.97 -6.93
C TYR A 136 4.07 -3.94 -7.75
N LEU A 137 4.14 -3.58 -9.04
CA LEU A 137 2.94 -3.51 -9.87
C LEU A 137 2.29 -4.89 -10.08
N ILE A 138 3.10 -5.94 -10.26
CA ILE A 138 2.60 -7.32 -10.41
C ILE A 138 1.87 -7.77 -9.13
N GLU A 139 2.43 -7.52 -7.97
CA GLU A 139 1.82 -7.90 -6.70
C GLU A 139 0.60 -7.05 -6.35
N MET A 140 0.62 -5.76 -6.70
CA MET A 140 -0.55 -4.90 -6.60
C MET A 140 -1.68 -5.36 -7.53
N LYS A 141 -1.37 -5.80 -8.76
CA LYS A 141 -2.37 -6.41 -9.66
C LYS A 141 -3.01 -7.64 -9.01
N SER A 142 -2.22 -8.49 -8.34
CA SER A 142 -2.75 -9.65 -7.61
C SER A 142 -3.63 -9.25 -6.43
N ALA A 143 -3.28 -8.22 -5.67
CA ALA A 143 -4.13 -7.70 -4.60
C ALA A 143 -5.43 -7.05 -5.13
N LEU A 144 -5.35 -6.33 -6.25
CA LEU A 144 -6.53 -5.74 -6.91
C LEU A 144 -7.45 -6.81 -7.49
N GLN A 145 -6.91 -7.91 -8.02
CA GLN A 145 -7.69 -9.08 -8.43
C GLN A 145 -8.46 -9.68 -7.27
N GLU A 146 -7.81 -9.82 -6.12
CA GLU A 146 -8.44 -10.36 -4.92
C GLU A 146 -9.54 -9.42 -4.38
N ILE A 147 -9.29 -8.11 -4.37
CA ILE A 147 -10.30 -7.09 -4.05
C ILE A 147 -11.49 -7.21 -5.01
N HIS A 148 -11.24 -7.26 -6.32
CA HIS A 148 -12.28 -7.41 -7.32
C HIS A 148 -13.11 -8.68 -7.11
N ARG A 149 -12.48 -9.80 -6.75
CA ARG A 149 -13.14 -11.07 -6.48
C ARG A 149 -14.12 -10.96 -5.31
N VAL A 150 -13.71 -10.35 -4.20
CA VAL A 150 -14.53 -10.27 -2.98
C VAL A 150 -15.60 -9.16 -3.05
N LEU A 151 -15.40 -8.14 -3.89
CA LEU A 151 -16.39 -7.10 -4.12
C LEU A 151 -17.65 -7.64 -4.81
N LYS A 152 -18.82 -7.21 -4.31
CA LYS A 152 -20.12 -7.37 -4.98
C LYS A 152 -20.13 -6.62 -6.32
N VAL A 153 -20.96 -7.07 -7.25
CA VAL A 153 -21.31 -6.26 -8.43
C VAL A 153 -21.94 -4.96 -7.95
N GLY A 154 -21.49 -3.82 -8.48
CA GLY A 154 -21.85 -2.49 -7.99
C GLY A 154 -21.13 -2.05 -6.71
N GLY A 155 -20.33 -2.93 -6.10
CA GLY A 155 -19.45 -2.60 -4.97
C GLY A 155 -18.32 -1.68 -5.39
N ARG A 156 -17.72 -0.99 -4.41
CA ARG A 156 -16.75 0.09 -4.65
C ARG A 156 -15.39 -0.18 -4.05
N LEU A 157 -14.34 0.23 -4.75
CA LEU A 157 -12.99 0.38 -4.23
C LEU A 157 -12.66 1.87 -4.16
N VAL A 158 -12.29 2.33 -2.97
CA VAL A 158 -11.67 3.64 -2.75
C VAL A 158 -10.18 3.42 -2.56
N LEU A 159 -9.40 3.85 -3.56
CA LEU A 159 -7.95 3.67 -3.61
C LEU A 159 -7.26 5.03 -3.44
N VAL A 160 -6.55 5.21 -2.33
CA VAL A 160 -5.78 6.41 -2.02
C VAL A 160 -4.30 6.15 -2.28
N ILE A 161 -3.75 6.71 -3.35
CA ILE A 161 -2.37 6.42 -3.79
C ILE A 161 -1.69 7.68 -4.32
N GLY A 162 -0.42 7.84 -3.99
CA GLY A 162 0.43 8.90 -4.51
C GLY A 162 1.43 8.39 -5.54
N ASN A 163 1.77 9.28 -6.48
CA ASN A 163 2.83 9.02 -7.43
C ASN A 163 4.20 9.20 -6.78
N ASN A 164 5.18 8.47 -7.28
CA ASN A 164 6.55 8.46 -6.79
C ASN A 164 7.53 8.66 -7.95
N VAL A 165 8.82 8.64 -7.64
CA VAL A 165 9.90 8.78 -8.61
C VAL A 165 10.81 7.56 -8.51
N VAL A 166 11.12 6.96 -9.66
CA VAL A 166 12.04 5.82 -9.77
C VAL A 166 13.16 6.21 -10.73
N CYS A 167 14.40 6.26 -10.23
CA CYS A 167 15.57 6.68 -11.03
C CYS A 167 15.35 8.03 -11.76
N GLY A 168 14.80 9.02 -11.05
CA GLY A 168 14.53 10.35 -11.60
C GLY A 168 13.35 10.43 -12.58
N LYS A 169 12.69 9.31 -12.87
CA LYS A 169 11.53 9.23 -13.77
C LYS A 169 10.25 9.20 -12.97
N GLU A 170 9.24 9.96 -13.39
CA GLU A 170 7.91 9.91 -12.76
C GLU A 170 7.33 8.51 -12.90
N PHE A 171 6.87 7.97 -11.77
CA PHE A 171 6.24 6.67 -11.69
C PHE A 171 4.80 6.88 -11.25
N MET A 172 3.91 6.84 -12.24
CA MET A 172 2.50 7.24 -12.12
C MET A 172 1.65 6.12 -11.53
N SER A 173 1.98 5.69 -10.31
CA SER A 173 1.28 4.61 -9.59
C SER A 173 -0.24 4.78 -9.61
N SER A 174 -0.76 6.00 -9.49
CA SER A 174 -2.20 6.29 -9.59
C SER A 174 -2.80 5.83 -10.91
N GLU A 175 -2.14 6.14 -12.04
CA GLU A 175 -2.62 5.75 -13.36
C GLU A 175 -2.43 4.26 -13.60
N TYR A 176 -1.30 3.68 -13.20
CA TYR A 176 -1.01 2.26 -13.40
C TYR A 176 -2.01 1.37 -12.66
N LEU A 177 -2.32 1.69 -11.40
CA LEU A 177 -3.31 0.94 -10.63
C LEU A 177 -4.74 1.18 -11.14
N ALA A 178 -5.05 2.40 -11.63
CA ALA A 178 -6.32 2.66 -12.29
C ALA A 178 -6.50 1.79 -13.55
N THR A 179 -5.47 1.71 -14.40
CA THR A 179 -5.45 0.83 -15.58
C THR A 179 -5.63 -0.64 -15.18
N ALA A 180 -4.93 -1.10 -14.14
CA ALA A 180 -5.09 -2.47 -13.65
C ALA A 180 -6.53 -2.77 -13.18
N CYS A 181 -7.20 -1.83 -12.49
CA CYS A 181 -8.59 -2.01 -12.11
C CYS A 181 -9.54 -2.01 -13.31
N GLN A 182 -9.29 -1.18 -14.32
CA GLN A 182 -10.09 -1.14 -15.55
C GLN A 182 -9.95 -2.44 -16.35
N GLU A 183 -8.74 -3.01 -16.43
CA GLU A 183 -8.49 -4.33 -17.01
C GLU A 183 -9.26 -5.45 -16.30
N LEU A 184 -9.60 -5.27 -15.02
CA LEU A 184 -10.40 -6.22 -14.24
C LEU A 184 -11.91 -6.03 -14.41
N GLY A 185 -12.37 -5.04 -15.17
CA GLY A 185 -13.80 -4.76 -15.35
C GLY A 185 -14.38 -3.77 -14.32
N MET A 186 -13.54 -2.88 -13.77
CA MET A 186 -14.00 -1.77 -12.94
C MET A 186 -14.03 -0.44 -13.72
N SER A 187 -15.02 0.40 -13.43
CA SER A 187 -15.11 1.76 -13.96
C SER A 187 -14.73 2.79 -12.89
N ILE A 188 -14.08 3.88 -13.30
CA ILE A 188 -13.78 5.01 -12.42
C ILE A 188 -15.04 5.87 -12.30
N GLU A 189 -15.64 5.93 -11.12
CA GLU A 189 -16.76 6.84 -10.82
C GLU A 189 -16.25 8.24 -10.45
N LEU A 190 -15.14 8.31 -9.72
CA LEU A 190 -14.60 9.57 -9.22
C LEU A 190 -13.07 9.53 -9.13
N LYS A 191 -12.43 10.64 -9.50
CA LYS A 191 -11.00 10.85 -9.33
C LYS A 191 -10.78 12.22 -8.69
N LEU A 192 -10.30 12.21 -7.44
CA LEU A 192 -9.94 13.43 -6.70
C LEU A 192 -8.42 13.48 -6.52
N ILE A 193 -7.92 14.69 -6.26
CA ILE A 193 -6.53 14.94 -5.93
C ILE A 193 -6.52 15.67 -4.59
N ASP A 194 -5.88 15.06 -3.60
CA ASP A 194 -5.60 15.69 -2.32
C ASP A 194 -4.16 16.22 -2.31
N SER A 195 -3.99 17.46 -1.88
CA SER A 195 -2.68 18.08 -1.73
C SER A 195 -2.13 17.79 -0.33
N ILE A 196 -1.02 17.05 -0.25
CA ILE A 196 -0.37 16.80 1.05
C ILE A 196 0.30 18.09 1.51
N LYS A 197 -0.34 18.79 2.46
CA LYS A 197 0.26 19.92 3.16
C LYS A 197 1.25 19.39 4.20
N SER A 198 2.54 19.41 3.89
CA SER A 198 3.60 19.05 4.84
C SER A 198 3.52 19.91 6.11
N ARG A 199 3.15 19.31 7.24
CA ARG A 199 3.25 19.91 8.60
C ARG A 199 4.46 19.38 9.39
N GLY A 200 5.41 18.75 8.72
CA GLY A 200 6.58 18.15 9.37
C GLY A 200 7.68 19.18 9.67
N LEU A 201 8.14 19.20 10.92
CA LEU A 201 9.37 19.87 11.36
C LEU A 201 10.60 19.15 10.79
N MET A 202 10.92 19.28 9.51
CA MET A 202 12.16 18.76 8.94
C MET A 202 12.91 19.89 8.22
N THR A 203 14.03 20.31 8.81
CA THR A 203 14.81 21.49 8.37
C THR A 203 15.75 21.21 7.19
N LYS A 204 16.03 19.93 6.87
CA LYS A 204 16.73 19.49 5.65
C LYS A 204 16.53 17.98 5.46
N ARG A 205 16.22 17.51 4.24
CA ARG A 205 16.11 16.06 3.90
C ARG A 205 16.93 15.74 2.64
N ASN A 206 17.36 14.47 2.54
CA ASN A 206 18.16 13.92 1.44
C ASN A 206 17.50 14.09 0.06
N LYS A 207 18.30 14.47 -0.96
CA LYS A 207 17.87 14.72 -2.35
C LYS A 207 17.15 13.55 -3.04
N THR A 208 17.30 12.34 -2.52
CA THR A 208 16.82 11.09 -3.12
C THR A 208 15.37 10.73 -2.79
N ALA A 209 14.72 11.44 -1.87
CA ALA A 209 13.31 11.24 -1.55
C ALA A 209 12.51 12.45 -2.06
N SER A 210 11.99 12.36 -3.29
CA SER A 210 11.04 13.34 -3.82
C SER A 210 9.81 13.37 -2.93
N LEU A 211 9.38 14.57 -2.52
CA LEU A 211 8.20 14.74 -1.68
C LEU A 211 6.97 14.32 -2.49
N ILE A 212 6.19 13.35 -1.98
CA ILE A 212 4.84 13.10 -2.50
C ILE A 212 4.02 14.32 -2.08
N THR A 213 3.74 15.21 -3.03
CA THR A 213 3.01 16.45 -2.78
C THR A 213 1.50 16.28 -2.96
N ARG A 214 1.09 15.18 -3.59
CA ARG A 214 -0.29 14.90 -3.96
C ARG A 214 -0.59 13.41 -3.81
N GLU A 215 -1.80 13.13 -3.38
CA GLU A 215 -2.41 11.81 -3.42
C GLU A 215 -3.65 11.85 -4.31
N TRP A 216 -3.92 10.74 -4.97
CA TRP A 216 -5.08 10.54 -5.78
C TRP A 216 -6.05 9.66 -5.01
N VAL A 217 -7.30 10.09 -4.93
CA VAL A 217 -8.40 9.28 -4.42
C VAL A 217 -9.20 8.82 -5.63
N LEU A 218 -9.11 7.52 -5.92
CA LEU A 218 -9.84 6.88 -7.00
C LEU A 218 -11.01 6.11 -6.40
N VAL A 219 -12.24 6.42 -6.83
CA VAL A 219 -13.43 5.63 -6.52
C VAL A 219 -13.75 4.82 -7.77
N LEU A 220 -13.66 3.51 -7.65
CA LEU A 220 -13.90 2.57 -8.73
C LEU A 220 -15.08 1.66 -8.39
N ARG A 221 -15.96 1.43 -9.35
CA ARG A 221 -17.11 0.53 -9.23
C ARG A 221 -16.85 -0.75 -9.99
N LYS A 222 -17.16 -1.89 -9.40
CA LYS A 222 -17.20 -3.18 -10.11
C LYS A 222 -18.44 -3.27 -10.99
N ASP A 223 -18.25 -3.41 -12.31
CA ASP A 223 -19.37 -3.37 -13.26
C ASP A 223 -20.04 -4.74 -13.47
N GLY A 224 -19.30 -5.84 -13.33
CA GLY A 224 -19.77 -7.23 -13.51
C GLY A 224 -18.96 -8.24 -12.73
#